data_AF-A0A0F9QS15-F1
#
_entry.id   AF-A0A0F9QS15-F1
#
_cell.length_a   1.000
_cell.length_b   1.000
_cell.length_c   1.000
_cell.angle_alpha   90.00
_cell.angle_beta   90.00
_cell.angle_gamma   90.00
#
_symmetry.space_group_name_H-M   'P 1'
#
loop_
_entity.id
_entity.type
_entity.pdbx_description
1 polymer ?
#
loop_
_entity_poly.entity_id
_entity_poly.type
_entity_poly.pdbx_seq_one_letter_code
_entity_poly.pdbx_strand_id
1 'polypeptide(L)' 'MTDRIKGVYVALDKDYRVDDAEAILDAIKMVKGVLDVTGDIVDFDDWNNRARIRIELSGKLWEVLHDTKEGS' A
#
# COMPACT_ATOMS: atom_id res chain seq x y z
N MET A 1 16.51 1.13 -24.32
CA MET A 1 15.51 1.69 -23.37
C MET A 1 15.18 0.54 -22.43
N THR A 2 15.51 0.66 -21.15
CA THR A 2 15.32 -0.43 -20.19
C THR A 2 14.30 0.02 -19.18
N ASP A 3 13.24 -0.76 -19.03
CA ASP A 3 12.16 -0.47 -18.11
C ASP A 3 12.68 -0.52 -16.66
N ARG A 4 12.24 0.44 -15.86
CA ARG A 4 12.57 0.52 -14.43
C ARG A 4 11.36 0.06 -13.63
N ILE A 5 11.58 -0.91 -12.75
CA ILE A 5 10.56 -1.39 -11.82
C ILE A 5 10.56 -0.49 -10.59
N LYS A 6 9.41 0.13 -10.27
CA LYS A 6 9.25 1.01 -9.10
C LYS A 6 9.11 0.24 -7.78
N GLY A 7 8.58 -0.98 -7.82
CA GLY A 7 8.33 -1.81 -6.65
C GLY A 7 7.70 -3.15 -7.05
N VAL A 8 7.58 -4.05 -6.06
CA VAL A 8 6.98 -5.38 -6.22
C VAL A 8 5.99 -5.63 -5.08
N TYR A 9 4.91 -6.34 -5.37
CA TYR A 9 3.95 -6.81 -4.37
C TYR A 9 4.06 -8.33 -4.27
N VAL A 10 4.12 -8.84 -3.05
CA VAL A 10 4.25 -10.27 -2.76
C VAL A 10 3.04 -10.71 -1.95
N ALA A 11 2.24 -11.61 -2.53
CA ALA A 11 1.15 -12.27 -1.83
C ALA A 11 1.64 -13.58 -1.21
N LEU A 12 1.23 -13.86 0.02
CA LEU A 12 1.49 -15.14 0.68
C LEU A 12 0.50 -16.20 0.18
N ASP A 13 0.87 -17.48 0.27
CA ASP A 13 0.05 -18.61 -0.22
C ASP A 13 -1.16 -18.89 0.67
N LYS A 14 -1.07 -18.52 1.94
CA LYS A 14 -2.11 -18.65 2.97
C LYS A 14 -1.91 -17.58 4.04
N ASP A 15 -2.86 -17.50 4.96
CA ASP A 15 -2.75 -16.63 6.12
C ASP A 15 -1.71 -17.19 7.10
N TYR A 16 -0.73 -16.36 7.44
CA TYR A 16 0.26 -16.64 8.48
C TYR A 16 -0.07 -15.81 9.71
N ARG A 17 0.32 -16.31 10.88
CA ARG A 17 0.38 -15.47 12.07
C ARG A 17 1.43 -14.40 11.86
N VAL A 18 1.23 -13.23 12.48
CA VAL A 18 2.14 -12.08 12.33
C VAL A 18 3.58 -12.47 12.67
N ASP A 19 3.79 -13.21 13.76
CA ASP A 19 5.12 -13.66 14.18
C ASP A 19 5.79 -14.59 13.15
N ASP A 20 5.01 -15.47 12.50
CA ASP A 20 5.52 -16.37 11.47
C ASP A 20 5.84 -15.61 10.17
N ALA A 21 5.05 -14.57 9.86
CA ALA A 21 5.26 -13.70 8.71
C ALA A 21 6.45 -12.74 8.90
N GLU A 22 6.81 -12.37 10.13
CA GLU A 22 7.93 -11.49 10.44
C GLU A 22 9.25 -12.05 9.90
N ALA A 23 9.48 -13.36 10.05
CA ALA A 23 10.65 -14.03 9.49
C ALA A 23 10.74 -13.90 7.95
N ILE A 24 9.59 -13.91 7.26
CA ILE A 24 9.51 -13.72 5.80
C ILE A 24 9.82 -12.26 5.44
N LEU A 25 9.22 -11.31 6.16
CA LEU A 25 9.43 -9.88 5.94
C LEU A 25 10.90 -9.51 6.14
N ASP A 26 11.54 -10.02 7.19
CA ASP A 26 12.94 -9.76 7.49
C ASP A 26 13.88 -10.40 6.47
N ALA A 27 13.55 -11.60 5.98
CA ALA A 27 14.28 -12.21 4.88
C ALA A 27 14.24 -11.33 3.61
N ILE A 28 13.10 -10.73 3.29
CA ILE A 28 12.97 -9.82 2.14
C ILE A 28 13.78 -8.53 2.39
N LYS A 29 13.77 -7.96 3.60
CA LYS A 29 14.55 -6.76 3.94
C LYS A 29 16.07 -6.98 3.78
N MET A 30 16.55 -8.21 3.93
CA MET A 30 17.97 -8.53 3.73
C MET A 30 18.40 -8.54 2.26
N VAL A 31 17.45 -8.53 1.30
CA VAL A 31 17.78 -8.54 -0.13
C VAL A 31 18.31 -7.17 -0.58
N LYS A 32 19.49 -7.17 -1.22
CA LYS A 32 20.11 -5.93 -1.72
C LYS A 32 19.18 -5.20 -2.69
N GLY A 33 18.88 -3.94 -2.37
CA GLY A 33 18.00 -3.08 -3.17
C GLY A 33 16.57 -2.99 -2.65
N VAL A 34 16.22 -3.73 -1.59
CA VAL A 34 14.99 -3.53 -0.85
C VAL A 34 15.19 -2.34 0.10
N LEU A 35 14.33 -1.33 -0.06
CA LEU A 35 14.32 -0.14 0.80
C LEU A 35 13.40 -0.33 2.01
N ASP A 36 12.23 -0.94 1.80
CA ASP A 36 11.22 -1.18 2.83
C ASP A 36 10.36 -2.39 2.45
N VAL A 37 9.81 -3.06 3.47
CA VAL A 37 8.86 -4.17 3.33
C VAL A 37 7.78 -4.02 4.39
N THR A 38 6.54 -3.79 3.95
CA THR A 38 5.38 -3.62 4.84
C THR A 38 4.49 -4.87 4.76
N GLY A 39 4.15 -5.45 5.91
CA GLY A 39 3.13 -6.49 6.00
C GLY A 39 1.73 -5.88 6.05
N ASP A 40 0.81 -6.35 5.20
CA ASP A 40 -0.61 -6.00 5.26
C ASP A 40 -1.29 -6.89 6.31
N ILE A 41 -1.32 -6.42 7.55
CA ILE A 41 -2.00 -7.11 8.66
C ILE A 41 -3.47 -6.75 8.59
N VAL A 42 -4.33 -7.74 8.35
CA VAL A 42 -5.79 -7.55 8.39
C VAL A 42 -6.22 -7.39 9.86
N ASP A 43 -6.06 -6.18 10.40
CA ASP A 43 -6.64 -5.80 11.69
C ASP A 43 -7.94 -5.01 11.49
N PHE A 44 -8.88 -5.08 12.45
CA PHE A 44 -10.19 -4.44 12.33
C PHE A 44 -10.11 -2.92 12.14
N ASP A 45 -9.07 -2.28 12.69
CA ASP A 45 -8.80 -0.84 12.50
C ASP A 45 -8.39 -0.49 11.07
N ASP A 46 -7.89 -1.46 10.31
CA ASP A 46 -7.43 -1.26 8.95
C ASP A 46 -8.61 -1.14 7.96
N TRP A 47 -9.79 -1.66 8.31
CA TRP A 47 -11.03 -1.34 7.60
C TRP A 47 -11.43 0.14 7.81
N ASN A 48 -11.30 0.65 9.03
CA ASN A 48 -11.62 2.03 9.37
C ASN A 48 -10.63 3.02 8.73
N ASN A 49 -9.34 2.69 8.72
CA ASN A 49 -8.32 3.49 8.05
C ASN A 49 -8.47 3.44 6.52
N ARG A 50 -8.72 2.26 5.91
CA ARG A 50 -9.00 2.18 4.47
C ARG A 50 -10.28 2.92 4.09
N ALA A 51 -11.32 2.89 4.91
CA ALA A 51 -12.54 3.67 4.70
C ALA A 51 -12.27 5.18 4.77
N ARG A 52 -11.51 5.65 5.77
CA ARG A 52 -11.09 7.06 5.89
C ARG A 52 -10.23 7.51 4.71
N ILE A 53 -9.21 6.73 4.34
CA ILE A 53 -8.33 7.03 3.21
C ILE A 53 -9.14 7.09 1.91
N ARG A 54 -10.09 6.18 1.70
CA ARG A 54 -10.97 6.20 0.52
C ARG A 54 -11.86 7.44 0.48
N ILE A 55 -12.40 7.87 1.61
CA ILE A 55 -13.19 9.11 1.72
C ILE A 55 -12.31 10.33 1.45
N GLU A 56 -11.11 10.39 2.03
CA GLU A 56 -10.16 11.49 1.85
C GLU A 56 -9.65 11.59 0.40
N LEU A 57 -9.31 10.45 -0.22
CA LEU A 57 -8.93 10.40 -1.63
C LEU A 57 -10.08 10.84 -2.53
N SER A 58 -11.31 10.41 -2.23
CA SER A 58 -12.49 10.77 -3.01
C SER A 58 -12.79 12.27 -2.91
N GLY A 59 -12.61 12.87 -1.73
CA GLY A 59 -12.70 14.32 -1.54
C GLY A 59 -11.66 15.09 -2.34
N LYS A 60 -10.38 14.72 -2.23
CA LYS A 60 -9.30 15.35 -3.00
C LYS A 60 -9.48 15.19 -4.51
N LEU A 61 -9.93 14.03 -4.96
CA LEU A 61 -10.20 13.79 -6.39
C LEU A 61 -11.40 14.63 -6.87
N TRP A 62 -12.44 14.74 -6.04
CA TRP A 62 -13.62 15.57 -6.33
C TRP A 62 -13.26 17.05 -6.43
N GLU A 63 -12.45 17.56 -5.50
CA GLU A 63 -11.93 18.92 -5.51
C GLU A 63 -11.16 19.21 -6.80
N VAL A 64 -10.20 18.35 -7.18
CA VAL A 64 -9.45 18.52 -8.44
C VAL A 64 -10.37 18.49 -9.67
N LEU A 65 -11.36 17.59 -9.69
CA LEU A 65 -12.29 17.47 -10.81
C LEU A 65 -13.30 18.63 -10.91
N HIS A 66 -13.65 19.27 -9.79
CA HIS A 66 -14.61 20.39 -9.76
C HIS A 66 -13.94 21.75 -9.86
N ASP A 67 -12.74 21.92 -9.32
CA ASP A 67 -11.92 23.13 -9.47
C ASP A 67 -11.52 23.34 -10.94
N THR A 68 -11.35 22.26 -11.70
CA THR A 68 -11.12 22.32 -13.16
C THR A 68 -12.34 22.84 -13.95
N LYS A 69 -13.53 22.96 -13.35
CA LYS A 69 -14.75 23.43 -14.05
C LYS A 69 -15.08 24.91 -13.87
N GLU A 70 -14.41 25.63 -12.96
CA GLU A 70 -14.63 27.09 -12.79
C GLU A 70 -13.50 27.95 -13.39
N GLY A 71 -12.51 27.32 -14.04
CA GLY A 71 -11.36 27.98 -14.65
C GLY A 71 -11.30 27.95 -16.19
N SER A 72 -12.42 27.91 -16.90
CA SER A 72 -12.46 28.07 -18.38
C SER A 72 -13.66 28.85 -18.88
#